data_AF-A0A2I2M819-F1
#
_entry.id   AF-A0A2I2M819-F1
#
_cell.length_a   1.000
_cell.length_b   1.000
_cell.length_c   1.000
_cell.angle_alpha   90.00
_cell.angle_beta   90.00
_cell.angle_gamma   90.00
#
_symmetry.space_group_name_H-M   'P 1'
#
loop_
_entity.id
_entity.type
_entity.pdbx_description
1 polymer ?
#
loop_
_entity_poly.entity_id
_entity_poly.type
_entity_poly.pdbx_seq_one_letter_code
_entity_poly.pdbx_strand_id
1 'polypeptide(L)' 'MNKLFDICVDILQYVGNVTGLGYKSANIWIFVIIHPLLTIYFFYLYRKYKKRCKLLKESSEK' A
#
# COMPACT_ATOMS: atom_id res chain seq x y z
N MET A 1 6.01 -19.62 6.56
CA MET A 1 5.34 -18.36 6.91
C MET A 1 6.15 -17.10 6.54
N ASN A 2 7.17 -17.17 5.68
CA ASN A 2 8.02 -16.00 5.34
C ASN A 2 7.86 -15.48 3.90
N LYS A 3 7.07 -16.15 3.05
CA LYS A 3 6.97 -15.81 1.62
C LYS A 3 6.55 -14.35 1.35
N LEU A 4 5.68 -13.78 2.18
CA LEU A 4 5.27 -12.38 2.04
C LEU A 4 6.42 -11.41 2.39
N PHE A 5 7.24 -11.77 3.36
CA PHE A 5 8.40 -10.98 3.76
C PHE A 5 9.50 -11.07 2.70
N ASP A 6 9.79 -12.28 2.21
CA ASP A 6 10.72 -12.51 1.09
C ASP A 6 10.29 -11.78 -0.18
N ILE A 7 9.01 -11.82 -0.56
CA ILE A 7 8.48 -11.09 -1.73
C ILE A 7 8.59 -9.58 -1.54
N CYS A 8 8.34 -9.06 -0.33
CA CYS A 8 8.50 -7.64 -0.05
C CYS A 8 9.96 -7.20 -0.19
N VAL A 9 10.89 -8.01 0.32
CA VAL A 9 12.34 -7.79 0.20
C VAL A 9 12.81 -7.91 -1.25
N ASP A 10 12.26 -8.85 -2.02
CA ASP A 10 12.60 -9.05 -3.44
C ASP A 10 12.15 -7.86 -4.31
N ILE A 11 10.91 -7.39 -4.11
CA ILE A 11 10.41 -6.19 -4.78
C ILE A 11 11.24 -4.96 -4.39
N LEU A 12 11.63 -4.86 -3.12
CA LEU A 12 12.48 -3.77 -2.65
C LEU A 12 13.87 -3.80 -3.30
N GLN A 13 14.46 -4.98 -3.41
CA GLN A 13 15.78 -5.18 -4.01
C GLN A 13 15.72 -4.92 -5.52
N TYR A 14 14.64 -5.32 -6.19
CA TYR A 14 14.39 -5.02 -7.60
C TYR A 14 14.27 -3.51 -7.85
N VAL A 15 13.46 -2.81 -7.06
CA VAL A 15 13.32 -1.35 -7.16
C VAL A 15 14.63 -0.64 -6.83
N GLY A 16 15.35 -1.07 -5.79
CA GLY A 16 16.66 -0.52 -5.44
C GLY A 16 17.70 -0.72 -6.55
N ASN A 17 17.69 -1.88 -7.20
CA ASN A 17 18.59 -2.19 -8.32
C ASN A 17 18.23 -1.40 -9.59
N VAL A 18 16.94 -1.18 -9.87
CA VAL A 18 16.46 -0.28 -10.94
C VAL A 18 16.86 1.16 -10.67
N THR A 19 16.86 1.59 -9.40
CA THR A 19 17.23 2.96 -9.03
C THR A 19 18.75 3.14 -8.95
N GLY A 20 19.53 2.05 -8.87
CA GLY A 20 21.00 2.08 -8.89
C GLY A 20 21.65 2.69 -7.65
N LEU A 21 20.91 2.82 -6.53
CA LEU A 21 21.39 3.47 -5.32
C LEU A 21 21.59 2.43 -4.20
N GLY A 22 22.79 2.38 -3.60
CA GLY A 22 23.12 1.41 -2.55
C GLY A 22 22.16 1.41 -1.35
N TYR A 23 22.30 0.41 -0.47
CA TYR A 23 21.38 0.12 0.66
C TYR A 23 20.85 1.34 1.44
N LYS A 24 21.69 2.35 1.67
CA LYS A 24 21.30 3.58 2.39
C LYS A 24 20.16 4.34 1.69
N SER A 25 20.19 4.39 0.36
CA SER A 25 19.21 5.09 -0.45
C SER A 25 17.96 4.26 -0.70
N ALA A 26 18.08 2.93 -0.78
CA ALA A 26 16.95 2.02 -0.87
C ALA A 26 16.00 2.16 0.34
N ASN A 27 16.55 2.36 1.54
CA ASN A 27 15.74 2.63 2.73
C ASN A 27 14.91 3.92 2.60
N ILE A 28 15.48 5.00 2.05
CA ILE A 28 14.73 6.26 1.84
C ILE A 28 13.63 6.05 0.81
N TRP A 29 13.92 5.29 -0.26
CA TRP A 29 12.96 4.93 -1.27
C TRP A 29 11.80 4.08 -0.71
N ILE A 30 12.05 3.20 0.25
CA ILE A 30 10.98 2.43 0.91
C ILE A 30 10.01 3.36 1.62
N PHE A 31 10.51 4.39 2.30
CA PHE A 31 9.65 5.39 2.94
C PHE A 31 8.91 6.22 1.90
N VAL A 32 9.54 6.59 0.79
CA VAL A 32 8.90 7.37 -0.26
C VAL A 32 7.90 6.55 -1.09
N ILE A 33 7.98 5.22 -1.13
CA ILE A 33 7.06 4.36 -1.89
C ILE A 33 6.00 3.69 -1.02
N ILE A 34 6.38 3.04 0.09
CA ILE A 34 5.43 2.33 0.96
C ILE A 34 4.44 3.31 1.58
N HIS A 35 4.89 4.48 2.03
CA HIS A 35 4.03 5.46 2.68
C HIS A 35 2.92 5.96 1.74
N PRO A 36 3.19 6.43 0.50
CA PRO A 36 2.12 6.81 -0.42
C PRO A 36 1.30 5.62 -0.90
N LEU A 37 1.88 4.43 -1.08
CA LEU A 37 1.09 3.24 -1.41
C LEU A 37 0.07 2.91 -0.32
N LEU A 38 0.47 2.98 0.96
CA LEU A 38 -0.43 2.81 2.10
C LEU A 38 -1.51 3.90 2.11
N THR A 39 -1.14 5.17 1.93
CA THR A 39 -2.11 6.27 1.87
C THR A 39 -3.14 6.07 0.76
N ILE A 40 -2.71 5.69 -0.44
CA ILE A 40 -3.60 5.42 -1.57
C ILE A 40 -4.49 4.21 -1.29
N TYR A 41 -3.93 3.14 -0.72
CA TYR A 41 -4.68 1.94 -0.34
C TYR A 41 -5.78 2.26 0.67
N PHE A 42 -5.45 2.97 1.75
CA PHE A 42 -6.43 3.42 2.75
C PHE A 42 -7.46 4.37 2.16
N PHE A 43 -7.04 5.29 1.29
CA PHE A 43 -7.95 6.21 0.61
C PHE A 43 -8.95 5.48 -0.28
N TYR A 44 -8.49 4.47 -1.03
CA TYR A 44 -9.35 3.62 -1.86
C TYR A 44 -10.34 2.81 -1.00
N LEU A 45 -9.86 2.21 0.09
CA LEU A 45 -10.70 1.47 1.03
C LEU A 45 -11.76 2.37 1.66
N TYR A 46 -11.36 3.56 2.13
CA TYR A 46 -12.27 4.58 2.66
C TYR A 46 -13.35 4.96 1.65
N ARG A 47 -12.97 5.20 0.39
CA ARG A 47 -13.91 5.56 -0.67
C ARG A 47 -14.89 4.41 -0.98
N LYS A 48 -14.44 3.16 -0.90
CA LYS A 48 -15.29 1.96 -1.05
C LYS A 48 -16.25 1.79 0.13
N TYR A 49 -15.78 1.95 1.36
CA TYR A 49 -16.61 1.83 2.57
C TYR A 49 -17.65 2.95 2.69
N LYS A 50 -17.29 4.20 2.33
CA LYS A 50 -18.24 5.32 2.33
C LYS A 50 -19.42 5.10 1.37
N LYS A 51 -19.19 4.44 0.22
CA LYS A 51 -20.27 4.04 -0.68
C LYS A 51 -21.17 2.96 -0.06
N ARG A 52 -20.59 1.97 0.63
CA ARG A 52 -21.36 0.89 1.28
C ARG A 52 -22.18 1.39 2.47
N CYS A 53 -21.68 2.35 3.26
CA CYS A 53 -22.44 2.92 4.38
C CYS A 53 -23.68 3.70 3.93
N LYS A 54 -23.67 4.37 2.77
CA LYS A 54 -24.89 5.01 2.22
C LYS A 54 -25.94 3.97 1.86
N LEU A 55 -25.53 2.90 1.16
CA LEU A 55 -26.41 1.82 0.74
C LEU A 55 -27.03 1.07 1.94
N LEU A 56 -26.24 0.79 2.98
CA LEU A 56 -26.73 0.15 4.20
C LEU A 56 -27.71 1.04 4.98
N LYS A 57 -27.53 2.36 4.96
CA LYS A 57 -28.45 3.30 5.61
C LYS A 57 -29.81 3.36 4.90
N GLU A 58 -29.83 3.30 3.57
CA GLU A 58 -31.07 3.21 2.79
C GLU A 58 -31.78 1.85 2.94
N SER A 59 -31.05 0.75 3.15
CA SER A 59 -31.65 -0.57 3.40
C SER A 59 -32.17 -0.77 4.82
N SER A 60 -31.73 0.03 5.80
CA SER A 60 -32.21 -0.08 7.18
C SER A 60 -33.41 0.84 7.49
N GLU A 61 -33.79 1.71 6.54
CA GLU A 61 -34.92 2.64 6.62
C GLU A 61 -36.08 2.23 5.69
N LYS A 62 -35.97 1.06 5.03
CA LYS A 62 -37.02 0.42 4.22
C LYS A 62 -37.69 -0.73 4.94
#